data_AF-A0A837KP45-F1
#
_entry.id   AF-A0A837KP45-F1
#
_cell.length_a   1.000
_cell.length_b   1.000
_cell.length_c   1.000
_cell.angle_alpha   90.00
_cell.angle_beta   90.00
_cell.angle_gamma   90.00
#
_symmetry.space_group_name_H-M   'P 1'
#
loop_
_entity.id
_entity.type
_entity.pdbx_description
1 polymer ?
#
loop_
_entity_poly.entity_id
_entity_poly.type
_entity_poly.pdbx_seq_one_letter_code
_entity_poly.pdbx_strand_id
1 'polypeptide(L)' 'MQKQIFAPVSREADSFSLTLEKAQSGDNRAVLTILDFLLPDMEYLASFIKLPREESMQEMKTAMLEAIRSGEVML' A
#
# COMPACT_ATOMS: atom_id res chain seq x y z
N MET A 1 -19.78 -21.34 -25.48
CA MET A 1 -18.68 -20.84 -24.63
C MET A 1 -19.26 -19.80 -23.70
N GLN A 2 -19.19 -20.02 -22.38
CA GLN A 2 -19.77 -19.13 -21.37
C GLN A 2 -19.00 -17.80 -21.27
N LYS A 3 -19.78 -16.76 -20.97
CA LYS A 3 -19.43 -15.34 -20.86
C LYS A 3 -18.31 -15.08 -19.85
N GLN A 4 -17.35 -14.23 -20.22
CA GLN A 4 -16.68 -13.38 -19.25
C GLN A 4 -17.04 -11.93 -19.56
N ILE A 5 -18.04 -11.45 -18.82
CA ILE A 5 -18.31 -10.02 -18.72
C ILE A 5 -17.16 -9.48 -17.87
N PHE A 6 -16.26 -8.72 -18.48
CA PHE A 6 -15.29 -7.92 -17.75
C PHE A 6 -16.09 -6.98 -16.84
N ALA A 7 -16.09 -7.26 -15.54
CA ALA A 7 -16.60 -6.32 -14.56
C ALA A 7 -15.75 -5.04 -14.65
N PRO A 8 -16.35 -3.86 -14.47
CA PRO A 8 -15.59 -2.62 -14.56
C PRO A 8 -14.58 -2.59 -13.42
N VAL A 9 -13.32 -2.31 -13.77
CA VAL A 9 -12.13 -2.13 -12.90
C VAL A 9 -12.33 -1.03 -11.84
N SER A 10 -13.51 -0.40 -11.77
CA SER A 10 -13.84 0.69 -10.87
C SER A 10 -13.99 0.25 -9.40
N ARG A 11 -14.35 -1.00 -9.10
CA ARG A 11 -14.66 -1.41 -7.72
C ARG A 11 -13.44 -1.50 -6.80
N GLU A 12 -12.27 -1.79 -7.36
CA GLU A 12 -11.01 -1.97 -6.62
C GLU A 12 -10.31 -0.62 -6.37
N ALA A 13 -10.33 0.28 -7.36
CA ALA A 13 -9.81 1.64 -7.22
C ALA A 13 -10.57 2.43 -6.13
N ASP A 14 -11.92 2.34 -6.12
CA ASP A 14 -12.74 2.93 -5.07
C ASP A 14 -12.42 2.33 -3.69
N SER A 15 -12.03 1.05 -3.63
CA SER A 15 -11.66 0.36 -2.40
C SER A 15 -10.32 0.82 -1.85
N PHE A 16 -9.32 1.05 -2.71
CA PHE A 16 -8.00 1.51 -2.27
C PHE A 16 -8.04 2.97 -1.83
N SER A 17 -8.69 3.85 -2.60
CA SER A 17 -8.85 5.26 -2.21
C SER A 17 -9.57 5.42 -0.88
N LEU A 18 -10.66 4.67 -0.66
CA LEU A 18 -11.36 4.66 0.64
C LEU A 18 -10.48 4.13 1.78
N THR A 19 -9.62 3.14 1.50
CA THR A 19 -8.68 2.60 2.49
C THR A 19 -7.60 3.64 2.81
N LEU A 20 -7.11 4.37 1.81
CA LEU A 20 -6.15 5.45 2.01
C LEU A 20 -6.73 6.59 2.84
N GLU A 21 -7.95 7.05 2.54
CA GLU A 21 -8.64 8.07 3.34
C GLU A 21 -8.78 7.65 4.81
N LYS A 22 -9.18 6.40 5.06
CA LYS A 22 -9.27 5.85 6.42
C LYS A 22 -7.91 5.83 7.10
N ALA A 23 -6.86 5.41 6.39
CA ALA A 23 -5.50 5.37 6.91
C ALA A 23 -4.99 6.78 7.28
N GLN A 24 -5.26 7.78 6.42
CA GLN A 24 -4.95 9.18 6.66
C GLN A 24 -5.71 9.76 7.87
N SER A 25 -6.94 9.30 8.11
CA SER A 25 -7.73 9.67 9.30
C SER A 25 -7.28 8.99 10.61
N GLY A 26 -6.26 8.14 10.56
CA GLY A 26 -5.71 7.44 11.74
C GLY A 26 -6.24 6.02 11.96
N ASP A 27 -6.95 5.42 10.99
CA ASP A 27 -7.34 4.01 11.07
C ASP A 27 -6.12 3.10 10.85
N ASN A 28 -5.57 2.59 11.96
CA ASN A 28 -4.41 1.70 11.93
C ASN A 28 -4.65 0.41 11.14
N ARG A 29 -5.90 -0.10 11.05
CA ARG A 29 -6.18 -1.29 10.24
C ARG A 29 -6.09 -1.00 8.76
N ALA A 30 -6.53 0.18 8.35
CA ALA A 30 -6.40 0.64 6.98
C ALA A 30 -4.92 0.85 6.61
N VAL A 31 -4.11 1.42 7.51
CA VAL A 31 -2.65 1.53 7.34
C VAL A 31 -2.01 0.15 7.14
N LEU A 32 -2.32 -0.83 7.99
CA LEU A 32 -1.79 -2.19 7.87
C LEU A 32 -2.22 -2.85 6.55
N THR A 33 -3.46 -2.64 6.12
CA THR A 33 -3.96 -3.16 4.84
C THR A 33 -3.16 -2.63 3.66
N ILE A 34 -2.78 -1.35 3.68
CA ILE A 34 -1.94 -0.73 2.64
C ILE A 34 -0.52 -1.29 2.68
N LEU A 35 0.06 -1.45 3.87
CA LEU A 35 1.41 -2.02 4.02
C LEU A 35 1.47 -3.48 3.56
N ASP A 36 0.45 -4.28 3.85
CA ASP A 36 0.36 -5.67 3.41
C ASP A 36 0.19 -5.76 1.89
N PHE A 37 -0.61 -4.87 1.30
CA PHE A 37 -0.78 -4.77 -0.15
C PHE A 37 0.56 -4.47 -0.86
N LEU A 38 1.35 -3.55 -0.31
CA LEU A 38 2.65 -3.15 -0.87
C LEU A 38 3.81 -4.07 -0.48
N LEU A 39 3.59 -5.06 0.39
CA LEU A 39 4.64 -5.92 0.92
C LEU A 39 5.45 -6.63 -0.17
N PRO A 40 4.85 -7.23 -1.22
CA PRO A 40 5.63 -7.90 -2.28
C PRO A 40 6.57 -6.94 -3.02
N ASP A 41 6.13 -5.71 -3.24
CA ASP A 41 6.94 -4.68 -3.90
C ASP A 41 8.09 -4.23 -3.00
N MET A 42 7.83 -4.03 -1.70
CA MET A 42 8.88 -3.72 -0.72
C MET A 42 9.92 -4.86 -0.65
N GLU A 43 9.49 -6.12 -0.63
CA GLU A 43 10.40 -7.26 -0.61
C GLU A 43 11.27 -7.34 -1.86
N TYR A 44 10.70 -7.04 -3.02
CA TYR A 44 11.45 -6.92 -4.27
C TYR A 44 12.47 -5.77 -4.20
N LEU A 45 12.03 -4.58 -3.79
CA LEU A 45 12.87 -3.38 -3.71
C LEU A 45 14.02 -3.53 -2.71
N ALA A 46 13.81 -4.23 -1.60
CA ALA A 46 14.85 -4.51 -0.59
C ALA A 46 16.07 -5.22 -1.20
N SER A 47 15.90 -5.97 -2.29
CA SER A 47 17.01 -6.68 -2.98
C SER A 47 18.01 -5.73 -3.65
N PHE A 48 17.65 -4.46 -3.84
CA PHE A 48 18.47 -3.45 -4.51
C PHE A 48 19.08 -2.43 -3.54
N ILE A 49 18.68 -2.44 -2.27
CA ILE A 49 19.15 -1.51 -1.25
C ILE A 49 20.41 -2.10 -0.60
N LYS A 50 21.44 -1.26 -0.42
CA LYS A 50 22.70 -1.66 0.23
C LYS A 50 22.60 -1.61 1.76
N LEU A 51 21.57 -2.26 2.30
CA LEU A 51 21.33 -2.44 3.74
C LEU A 51 20.88 -3.89 3.98
N PRO A 52 20.95 -4.39 5.22
CA PRO A 52 20.27 -5.62 5.60
C PRO A 52 18.79 -5.58 5.17
N ARG A 53 18.25 -6.75 4.78
CA ARG A 53 16.88 -6.85 4.29
C ARG A 53 15.88 -6.31 5.32
N GLU A 54 16.01 -6.73 6.57
CA GLU A 54 15.14 -6.31 7.67
C GLU A 54 15.18 -4.79 7.88
N GLU A 55 16.37 -4.17 7.85
CA GLU A 55 16.53 -2.72 7.97
C GLU A 55 15.85 -2.00 6.79
N SER A 56 16.11 -2.46 5.56
CA SER A 56 15.49 -1.90 4.34
C SER A 56 13.96 -1.93 4.40
N MET A 57 13.41 -3.07 4.84
CA MET A 57 11.97 -3.25 4.98
C MET A 57 11.38 -2.34 6.05
N GLN A 58 12.08 -2.16 7.17
CA GLN A 58 11.63 -1.29 8.25
C GLN A 58 11.63 0.19 7.83
N GLU A 59 12.68 0.63 7.14
CA GLU A 59 12.78 1.98 6.60
C GLU A 59 11.64 2.26 5.60
N MET A 60 11.39 1.36 4.65
CA MET A 60 10.29 1.51 3.69
C MET A 60 8.92 1.59 4.37
N LYS A 61 8.65 0.71 5.36
CA LYS A 61 7.40 0.75 6.13
C LYS A 61 7.23 2.05 6.91
N THR A 62 8.32 2.54 7.50
CA THR A 62 8.32 3.80 8.28
C THR A 62 8.04 4.98 7.37
N ALA A 63 8.76 5.09 6.25
CA ALA A 63 8.56 6.13 5.26
C ALA A 63 7.12 6.14 4.71
N MET A 64 6.55 4.96 4.44
CA MET A 64 5.18 4.87 3.92
C MET A 64 4.13 5.27 4.96
N LEU A 65 4.35 4.90 6.23
CA LEU A 65 3.49 5.29 7.33
C LEU A 65 3.53 6.81 7.57
N GLU A 66 4.72 7.42 7.46
CA GLU A 66 4.88 8.88 7.53
C GLU A 66 4.18 9.58 6.37
N ALA A 67 4.38 9.12 5.13
CA ALA A 67 3.75 9.68 3.94
C ALA A 67 2.22 9.60 3.99
N ILE A 68 1.66 8.49 4.51
CA ILE A 68 0.22 8.37 4.74
C ILE A 68 -0.24 9.38 5.79
N ARG A 69 0.47 9.52 6.91
CA ARG A 69 0.07 10.42 8.01
C ARG A 69 0.23 11.90 7.68
N SER A 70 1.22 12.26 6.86
CA SER A 70 1.44 13.64 6.40
C SER A 70 0.44 14.06 5.31
N GLY A 71 -0.30 13.12 4.73
CA GLY A 71 -1.20 13.37 3.60
C GLY A 71 -0.46 13.64 2.29
N GLU A 72 0.83 13.31 2.21
CA GLU A 72 1.64 13.43 0.99
C GLU A 72 1.21 12.44 -0.10
N VAL A 73 0.61 11.32 0.30
CA VAL A 73 0.04 10.35 -0.64
C VAL A 73 -1.31 10.88 -1.16
N MET A 74 -1.34 11.25 -2.44
CA MET A 74 -2.56 11.63 -3.18
C MET A 74 -2.76 10.64 -4.33
N LEU A 75 -4.01 10.22 -4.55
CA LEU A 75 -4.43 9.34 -5.66
C LEU A 75 -5.22 10.10 -6.72
#